data_AF-A0A1X0ZME2-F1
#
_entry.id   AF-A0A1X0ZME2-F1
#
_cell.length_a   1.000
_cell.length_b   1.000
_cell.length_c   1.000
_cell.angle_alpha   90.00
_cell.angle_beta   90.00
_cell.angle_gamma   90.00
#
_symmetry.space_group_name_H-M   'P 1'
#
loop_
_entity.id
_entity.type
_entity.pdbx_description
1 polymer ?
#
loop_
_entity_poly.entity_id
_entity_poly.type
_entity_poly.pdbx_seq_one_letter_code
_entity_poly.pdbx_strand_id
1 'polypeptide(L)'
;MKKKTSKKKRPFNALRDARNKLGLSQVELAELLDVARTTILSAEQDTPKPWMPIACLGLGNLMFVDESVKPLSGERFASHRERLGLSHAGLASKLGFAESTIKTWERTAPPVWAHPVMIGLTALSLMQ
;
A
#
# COMPACT_ATOMS: atom_id res chain seq x y z
N MET A 1 1.48 25.59 -38.93
CA MET A 1 1.96 25.57 -37.53
C MET A 1 1.04 24.72 -36.66
N LYS A 2 1.47 23.52 -36.24
CA LYS A 2 0.72 22.71 -35.25
C LYS A 2 1.00 23.26 -33.85
N LYS A 3 -0.01 23.77 -33.15
CA LYS A 3 0.09 24.23 -31.76
C LYS A 3 0.51 23.03 -30.89
N LYS A 4 1.75 23.06 -30.36
CA LYS A 4 2.18 22.16 -29.28
C LYS A 4 1.32 22.50 -28.06
N THR A 5 0.31 21.69 -27.78
CA THR A 5 -0.47 21.78 -26.55
C THR A 5 0.48 21.50 -25.37
N SER A 6 0.69 22.52 -24.54
CA SER A 6 1.44 22.39 -23.29
C SER A 6 0.80 21.27 -22.45
N LYS A 7 1.52 20.16 -22.25
CA LYS A 7 1.09 19.09 -21.35
C LYS A 7 0.97 19.71 -19.96
N LYS A 8 -0.26 19.95 -19.48
CA LYS A 8 -0.51 20.33 -18.07
C LYS A 8 0.26 19.36 -17.18
N LYS A 9 1.20 19.88 -16.38
CA LYS A 9 1.96 19.10 -15.40
C LYS A 9 0.94 18.50 -14.42
N ARG A 10 0.82 17.17 -14.39
CA ARG A 10 -0.09 16.49 -13.46
C ARG A 10 0.34 16.81 -12.02
N PRO A 11 -0.60 16.98 -11.07
CA PRO A 11 -0.26 17.15 -9.67
C PRO A 11 0.53 15.93 -9.16
N PHE A 12 1.33 16.16 -8.12
CA PHE A 12 2.06 15.09 -7.45
C PHE A 12 1.09 14.05 -6.89
N ASN A 13 1.45 12.78 -7.03
CA ASN A 13 0.69 11.66 -6.48
C ASN A 13 1.69 10.66 -5.88
N ALA A 14 1.60 10.44 -4.57
CA ALA A 14 2.57 9.64 -3.82
C ALA A 14 2.61 8.17 -4.27
N LEU A 15 1.47 7.60 -4.66
CA LEU A 15 1.40 6.23 -5.19
C LEU A 15 2.15 6.13 -6.53
N ARG A 16 1.90 7.07 -7.44
CA ARG A 16 2.59 7.11 -8.74
C ARG A 16 4.10 7.25 -8.57
N ASP A 17 4.53 8.14 -7.68
CA ASP A 17 5.95 8.36 -7.40
C ASP A 17 6.62 7.09 -6.83
N ALA A 18 6.01 6.48 -5.81
CA ALA A 18 6.51 5.26 -5.21
C ALA A 18 6.57 4.10 -6.21
N ARG A 19 5.50 3.89 -7.00
CA ARG A 19 5.46 2.86 -8.06
C ARG A 19 6.56 3.08 -9.09
N ASN A 20 6.74 4.31 -9.57
CA ASN A 20 7.76 4.62 -10.57
C ASN A 20 9.19 4.38 -10.03
N LYS A 21 9.45 4.67 -8.74
CA LYS A 21 10.73 4.39 -8.08
C LYS A 21 11.04 2.89 -8.00
N LEU A 22 10.00 2.05 -7.91
CA LEU A 22 10.13 0.60 -7.96
C LEU A 22 10.26 0.06 -9.40
N GLY A 23 10.16 0.92 -10.43
CA GLY A 23 10.21 0.49 -11.83
C GLY A 23 8.97 -0.27 -12.31
N LEU A 24 7.88 -0.28 -11.54
CA LEU A 24 6.68 -1.07 -11.83
C LEU A 24 5.72 -0.32 -12.74
N SER A 25 5.03 -1.03 -13.63
CA SER A 25 3.84 -0.58 -14.34
C SER A 25 2.60 -0.62 -13.42
N GLN A 26 1.52 0.05 -13.83
CA GLN A 26 0.24 -0.03 -13.10
C GLN A 26 -0.35 -1.44 -13.06
N VAL A 27 -0.03 -2.28 -14.06
CA VAL A 27 -0.49 -3.67 -14.12
C VAL A 27 0.26 -4.51 -13.08
N GLU A 28 1.60 -4.45 -13.10
CA GLU A 28 2.43 -5.20 -12.15
C GLU A 28 2.14 -4.80 -10.70
N LEU A 29 1.96 -3.50 -10.42
CA LEU A 29 1.58 -3.08 -9.06
C LEU A 29 0.20 -3.63 -8.66
N ALA A 30 -0.75 -3.68 -9.58
CA ALA A 30 -2.08 -4.20 -9.31
C ALA A 30 -2.04 -5.71 -9.02
N GLU A 31 -1.25 -6.46 -9.78
CA GLU A 31 -1.03 -7.90 -9.58
C GLU A 31 -0.35 -8.18 -8.24
N LEU A 32 0.72 -7.45 -7.89
CA LEU A 32 1.43 -7.61 -6.61
C LEU A 32 0.56 -7.31 -5.39
N LEU A 33 -0.41 -6.40 -5.54
CA LEU A 33 -1.32 -6.00 -4.46
C LEU A 33 -2.65 -6.76 -4.49
N ASP A 34 -2.85 -7.65 -5.46
CA ASP A 34 -4.10 -8.38 -5.70
C ASP A 34 -5.32 -7.43 -5.77
N VAL A 35 -5.21 -6.40 -6.63
CA VAL A 35 -6.30 -5.45 -6.91
C VAL A 35 -6.50 -5.30 -8.40
N ALA A 36 -7.65 -4.77 -8.81
CA ALA A 36 -7.87 -4.43 -10.21
C ALA A 36 -6.93 -3.29 -10.65
N ARG A 37 -6.41 -3.36 -11.88
CA ARG A 37 -5.63 -2.27 -12.48
C ARG A 37 -6.37 -0.92 -12.43
N THR A 38 -7.69 -0.94 -12.56
CA THR A 38 -8.53 0.27 -12.46
C THR A 38 -8.43 0.92 -11.09
N THR A 39 -8.25 0.15 -10.01
CA THR A 39 -8.00 0.68 -8.66
C THR A 39 -6.72 1.51 -8.62
N ILE A 40 -5.62 1.02 -9.21
CA ILE A 40 -4.36 1.77 -9.31
C ILE A 40 -4.52 3.00 -10.19
N LEU A 41 -5.20 2.86 -11.34
CA LEU A 41 -5.45 3.97 -12.26
C LEU A 41 -6.20 5.12 -11.57
N SER A 42 -7.33 4.83 -10.92
CA SER A 42 -8.12 5.83 -10.19
C SER A 42 -7.31 6.45 -9.06
N ALA A 43 -6.61 5.65 -8.26
CA ALA A 43 -5.79 6.13 -7.14
C ALA A 43 -4.65 7.07 -7.60
N GLU A 44 -4.13 6.89 -8.81
CA GLU A 44 -3.12 7.77 -9.40
C GLU A 44 -3.70 9.01 -10.10
N GLN A 45 -4.98 9.01 -10.45
CA GLN A 45 -5.69 10.17 -11.00
C GLN A 45 -6.17 11.10 -9.89
N ASP A 46 -6.58 10.52 -8.77
CA ASP A 46 -7.11 11.21 -7.60
C ASP A 46 -6.12 11.13 -6.41
N THR A 47 -6.67 11.09 -5.19
CA THR A 47 -5.94 10.85 -3.95
C THR A 47 -5.89 9.36 -3.64
N PRO A 48 -4.71 8.72 -3.56
CA PRO A 48 -4.62 7.31 -3.22
C PRO A 48 -5.01 7.09 -1.76
N LYS A 49 -5.53 5.91 -1.44
CA LYS A 49 -5.75 5.54 -0.04
C LYS A 49 -4.41 5.48 0.71
N PRO A 50 -4.36 5.84 2.00
CA PRO A 50 -3.11 5.88 2.78
C PRO A 50 -2.29 4.58 2.72
N TRP A 51 -2.96 3.42 2.71
CA TRP A 51 -2.29 2.12 2.66
C TRP A 51 -1.49 1.89 1.36
N MET A 52 -1.85 2.51 0.23
CA MET A 52 -1.26 2.21 -1.08
C MET A 52 0.23 2.63 -1.20
N PRO A 53 0.63 3.87 -0.87
CA PRO A 53 2.05 4.23 -0.83
C PRO A 53 2.82 3.48 0.26
N ILE A 54 2.18 3.13 1.39
CA ILE A 54 2.80 2.30 2.44
C ILE A 54 3.07 0.89 1.91
N ALA A 55 2.15 0.31 1.14
CA ALA A 55 2.35 -0.97 0.47
C ALA A 55 3.54 -0.91 -0.49
N CYS A 56 3.71 0.17 -1.25
CA CYS A 56 4.87 0.35 -2.13
C CYS A 56 6.19 0.38 -1.36
N LEU A 57 6.21 1.02 -0.18
CA LEU A 57 7.40 1.00 0.68
C LEU A 57 7.76 -0.44 1.11
N GLY A 58 6.77 -1.23 1.56
CA GLY A 58 7.03 -2.62 1.92
C GLY A 58 7.35 -3.53 0.74
N LEU A 59 6.75 -3.28 -0.43
CA LEU A 59 7.13 -3.95 -1.69
C LEU A 59 8.60 -3.70 -2.03
N GLY A 60 9.09 -2.47 -1.88
CA GLY A 60 10.52 -2.18 -2.07
C GLY A 60 11.42 -3.00 -1.15
N ASN A 61 11.02 -3.20 0.10
CA ASN A 61 11.75 -4.04 1.05
C ASN A 61 11.71 -5.52 0.64
N LEU A 62 10.55 -6.03 0.21
CA LEU A 62 10.40 -7.40 -0.28
C LEU A 62 11.26 -7.65 -1.53
N MET A 63 11.23 -6.73 -2.50
CA MET A 63 12.06 -6.80 -3.71
C MET A 63 13.55 -6.76 -3.40
N PHE A 64 13.96 -5.99 -2.38
CA PHE A 64 15.36 -5.91 -1.96
C PHE A 64 15.88 -7.25 -1.40
N VAL A 65 15.04 -7.99 -0.69
CA VAL A 65 15.40 -9.30 -0.11
C VAL A 65 14.96 -10.50 -0.97
N ASP A 66 14.54 -10.24 -2.21
CA ASP A 66 14.05 -11.26 -3.16
C ASP A 66 12.91 -12.14 -2.62
N GLU A 67 11.98 -11.53 -1.89
CA GLU A 67 10.80 -12.20 -1.33
C GLU A 67 9.51 -11.78 -2.03
N SER A 68 8.55 -12.71 -2.09
CA SER A 68 7.25 -12.47 -2.70
C SER A 68 6.21 -11.94 -1.71
N VAL A 69 5.17 -11.30 -2.24
CA VAL A 69 3.98 -10.97 -1.45
C VAL A 69 3.23 -12.25 -1.10
N LYS A 70 2.88 -12.41 0.19
CA LYS A 70 2.21 -13.59 0.72
C LYS A 70 0.95 -13.16 1.49
N PRO A 71 -0.15 -13.92 1.44
CA PRO A 71 -1.31 -13.64 2.28
C PRO A 71 -0.94 -13.78 3.77
N LEU A 72 -1.54 -12.93 4.61
CA LEU A 72 -1.44 -13.05 6.07
C LEU A 72 -2.67 -13.76 6.63
N SER A 73 -2.49 -14.57 7.68
CA SER A 73 -3.61 -14.94 8.53
C SER A 73 -4.04 -13.75 9.39
N GLY A 74 -5.29 -13.76 9.87
CA GLY A 74 -5.77 -12.75 10.81
C GLY A 74 -4.91 -12.66 12.09
N GLU A 75 -4.47 -13.79 12.64
CA GLU A 75 -3.58 -13.85 13.80
C GLU A 75 -2.22 -13.18 13.54
N ARG A 76 -1.58 -13.46 12.39
CA ARG A 76 -0.31 -12.82 12.03
C ARG A 76 -0.47 -11.32 11.84
N PHE A 77 -1.57 -10.90 11.22
CA PHE A 77 -1.90 -9.48 11.05
C PHE A 77 -2.08 -8.77 12.41
N ALA A 78 -2.80 -9.39 13.34
CA ALA A 78 -2.95 -8.91 14.72
C ALA A 78 -1.61 -8.81 15.44
N SER A 79 -0.78 -9.85 15.36
CA SER A 79 0.56 -9.85 15.97
C SER A 79 1.45 -8.75 15.43
N HIS A 80 1.43 -8.49 14.11
CA HIS A 80 2.17 -7.37 13.53
C HIS A 80 1.66 -6.01 14.02
N ARG A 81 0.34 -5.82 14.13
CA ARG A 81 -0.24 -4.60 14.69
C ARG A 81 0.22 -4.36 16.13
N GLU A 82 0.18 -5.40 16.96
CA GLU A 82 0.57 -5.34 18.37
C GLU A 82 2.06 -5.06 18.55
N ARG A 83 2.92 -5.68 17.73
CA ARG A 83 4.37 -5.40 17.72
C ARG A 83 4.69 -3.95 17.33
N LEU A 84 3.84 -3.32 16.52
CA LEU A 84 3.93 -1.90 16.18
C LEU A 84 3.36 -0.99 17.28
N GLY A 85 2.86 -1.54 18.39
CA GLY A 85 2.23 -0.78 19.47
C GLY A 85 0.91 -0.10 19.05
N LEU A 86 0.25 -0.58 18.00
CA LEU A 86 -0.93 0.08 17.44
C LEU A 86 -2.23 -0.49 18.02
N SER A 87 -3.15 0.40 18.41
CA SER A 87 -4.55 0.01 18.61
C SER A 87 -5.22 -0.32 17.28
N HIS A 88 -6.36 -1.01 17.31
CA HIS A 88 -7.17 -1.24 16.09
C HIS A 88 -7.51 0.07 15.38
N ALA A 89 -7.91 1.10 16.13
CA ALA A 89 -8.21 2.43 15.60
C ALA A 89 -6.97 3.11 15.01
N GLY A 90 -5.80 2.96 15.66
CA GLY A 90 -4.54 3.51 15.19
C GLY A 90 -4.11 2.90 13.86
N LEU A 91 -4.19 1.57 13.72
CA LEU A 91 -3.93 0.91 12.43
C LEU A 91 -4.97 1.32 11.38
N ALA A 92 -6.25 1.33 11.73
CA ALA A 92 -7.33 1.71 10.82
C ALA A 92 -7.12 3.12 10.24
N SER A 93 -6.76 4.09 11.09
CA SER A 93 -6.44 5.45 10.68
C SER A 93 -5.26 5.51 9.72
N LYS A 94 -4.16 4.80 10.02
CA LYS A 94 -2.97 4.73 9.14
C LYS A 94 -3.28 4.11 7.78
N LEU A 95 -4.22 3.17 7.71
CA LEU A 95 -4.58 2.49 6.46
C LEU A 95 -5.74 3.16 5.69
N GLY A 96 -6.50 4.05 6.33
CA GLY A 96 -7.68 4.69 5.75
C GLY A 96 -8.91 3.78 5.71
N PHE A 97 -9.14 3.02 6.80
CA PHE A 97 -10.31 2.15 6.98
C PHE A 97 -10.98 2.41 8.34
N ALA A 98 -12.14 1.79 8.57
CA ALA A 98 -12.79 1.78 9.87
C ALA A 98 -12.14 0.75 10.81
N GLU A 99 -12.22 0.98 12.12
CA GLU A 99 -11.71 0.04 13.12
C GLU A 99 -12.33 -1.36 13.00
N SER A 100 -13.63 -1.42 12.71
CA SER A 100 -14.37 -2.68 12.51
C SER A 100 -13.82 -3.51 11.35
N THR A 101 -13.24 -2.86 10.32
CA THR A 101 -12.58 -3.53 9.20
C THR A 101 -11.33 -4.26 9.67
N ILE A 102 -10.49 -3.61 10.49
CA ILE A 102 -9.28 -4.24 11.06
C ILE A 102 -9.66 -5.44 11.92
N LYS A 103 -10.62 -5.28 12.84
CA LYS A 103 -11.14 -6.37 13.68
C LYS A 103 -11.68 -7.54 12.85
N THR A 104 -12.34 -7.25 11.74
CA THR A 104 -12.83 -8.29 10.83
C THR A 104 -11.68 -9.08 10.21
N TRP A 105 -10.67 -8.39 9.67
CA TRP A 105 -9.50 -9.03 9.06
C TRP A 105 -8.69 -9.87 10.06
N GLU A 106 -8.57 -9.43 11.31
CA GLU A 106 -7.89 -10.21 12.36
C GLU A 106 -8.64 -11.50 12.72
N ARG A 107 -9.96 -11.54 12.53
CA ARG A 107 -10.77 -12.74 12.75
C ARG A 107 -10.82 -13.67 11.53
N THR A 108 -10.66 -13.12 10.33
CA THR A 108 -10.69 -13.87 9.07
C THR A 108 -9.31 -13.89 8.43
N ALA A 109 -9.11 -13.04 7.43
CA ALA A 109 -7.83 -12.75 6.81
C ALA A 109 -7.90 -11.33 6.22
N PRO A 110 -6.81 -10.54 6.31
CA PRO A 110 -6.73 -9.29 5.57
C PRO A 110 -6.54 -9.56 4.07
N PRO A 111 -6.77 -8.54 3.21
CA PRO A 111 -6.38 -8.60 1.81
C PRO A 111 -4.89 -8.87 1.61
N VAL A 112 -4.50 -9.43 0.46
CA VAL A 112 -3.10 -9.80 0.15
C VAL A 112 -2.15 -8.60 0.27
N TRP A 113 -2.57 -7.40 -0.15
CA TRP A 113 -1.79 -6.17 -0.01
C TRP A 113 -1.46 -5.81 1.45
N ALA A 114 -2.10 -6.40 2.46
CA ALA A 114 -1.78 -6.13 3.85
C ALA A 114 -0.37 -6.60 4.24
N HIS A 115 0.18 -7.63 3.58
CA HIS A 115 1.53 -8.09 3.84
C HIS A 115 2.60 -7.01 3.57
N PRO A 116 2.72 -6.46 2.35
CA PRO A 116 3.64 -5.36 2.10
C PRO A 116 3.27 -4.11 2.92
N VAL A 117 2.00 -3.87 3.23
CA VAL A 117 1.64 -2.76 4.14
C VAL A 117 2.25 -2.91 5.53
N MET A 118 2.18 -4.09 6.16
CA MET A 118 2.75 -4.29 7.49
C MET A 118 4.26 -4.13 7.49
N ILE A 119 4.95 -4.60 6.45
CA ILE A 119 6.40 -4.38 6.27
C ILE A 119 6.70 -2.88 6.13
N GLY A 120 5.94 -2.17 5.30
CA GLY A 120 6.09 -0.73 5.12
C GLY A 120 5.87 0.06 6.41
N LEU A 121 4.87 -0.32 7.22
CA LEU A 121 4.65 0.28 8.53
C LEU A 121 5.80 0.02 9.51
N THR A 122 6.37 -1.19 9.52
CA THR A 122 7.55 -1.50 10.33
C THR A 122 8.75 -0.67 9.91
N ALA A 123 9.02 -0.54 8.61
CA ALA A 123 10.10 0.32 8.12
C ALA A 123 9.90 1.78 8.57
N LEU A 124 8.66 2.30 8.47
CA LEU A 124 8.34 3.66 8.94
C LEU A 124 8.53 3.85 10.44
N SER A 125 8.20 2.84 11.27
CA SER A 125 8.39 2.95 12.72
C SER A 125 9.86 2.95 13.16
N LEU A 126 10.77 2.46 12.33
CA LEU A 126 12.21 2.44 12.61
C LEU A 126 12.93 3.74 12.22
N MET A 127 12.27 4.62 11.47
CA MET A 127 12.81 5.90 11.00
C MET A 127 12.38 7.10 11.86
N GLN A 128 11.69 6.84 12.99
CA GLN A 128 11.21 7.85 13.95
C GLN A 128 12.10 7.85 15.19
#